data_AF-A0A932VC32-F1
#
_entry.id   AF-A0A932VC32-F1
#
_cell.length_a   1.000
_cell.length_b   1.000
_cell.length_c   1.000
_cell.angle_alpha   90.00
_cell.angle_beta   90.00
_cell.angle_gamma   90.00
#
_symmetry.space_group_name_H-M   'P 1'
#
loop_
_entity.id
_entity.type
_entity.pdbx_description
1 polymer ?
#
loop_
_entity_poly.entity_id
_entity_poly.type
_entity_poly.pdbx_seq_one_letter_code
_entity_poly.pdbx_strand_id
1 'polypeptide(L)'
;MKPEFTQFRGTDRYLTDRALEAAVNCAVALERPLLIKGEPGTGKTLLSEAIAGALSLPLISWSVKSTTRAQDGLYLYDTVQRLYDARFGEGDAKDIKRYIRLGPLGQAFAAPSRVVLLIDEVDKADLEFPNDLL
;
A
#
# COMPACT_ATOMS: atom_id res chain seq x y z
N MET A 1 21.41 -19.78 -8.78
CA MET A 1 20.37 -19.45 -9.77
C MET A 1 20.05 -17.97 -9.57
N LYS A 2 20.21 -17.11 -10.58
CA LYS A 2 19.70 -15.74 -10.46
C LYS A 2 18.17 -15.85 -10.42
N PRO A 3 17.46 -15.17 -9.51
CA PRO A 3 16.00 -15.16 -9.56
C PRO A 3 15.59 -14.64 -10.94
N GLU A 4 14.73 -15.38 -11.64
CA GLU A 4 14.15 -14.91 -12.89
C GLU A 4 13.30 -13.67 -12.57
N PHE A 5 13.77 -12.52 -13.04
CA PHE A 5 13.04 -11.27 -12.90
C PHE A 5 11.93 -11.23 -13.95
N THR A 6 10.68 -11.43 -13.53
CA THR A 6 9.52 -11.27 -14.40
C THR A 6 9.36 -9.80 -14.76
N GLN A 7 9.58 -9.48 -16.03
CA GLN A 7 9.43 -8.12 -16.54
C GLN A 7 7.97 -7.77 -16.79
N PHE A 8 7.53 -6.61 -16.30
CA PHE A 8 6.29 -5.98 -16.71
C PHE A 8 6.40 -5.47 -18.15
N ARG A 9 5.41 -5.83 -19.00
CA ARG A 9 5.31 -5.44 -20.42
C ARG A 9 3.92 -4.93 -20.79
N GLY A 10 3.18 -4.41 -19.81
CA GLY A 10 1.75 -4.15 -19.95
C GLY A 10 0.90 -5.41 -19.82
N THR A 11 -0.39 -5.28 -20.13
CA THR A 11 -1.37 -6.38 -20.15
C THR A 11 -2.37 -6.16 -21.29
N ASP A 12 -3.22 -7.14 -21.58
CA ASP A 12 -4.32 -7.01 -22.55
C ASP A 12 -5.27 -5.83 -22.24
N ARG A 13 -5.29 -5.37 -20.97
CA ARG A 13 -6.15 -4.29 -20.48
C ARG A 13 -5.39 -3.01 -20.13
N TYR A 14 -4.07 -2.99 -20.27
CA TYR A 14 -3.25 -1.82 -19.96
C TYR A 14 -2.13 -1.67 -20.99
N LEU A 15 -2.33 -0.70 -21.89
CA LEU A 15 -1.34 -0.32 -22.89
C LEU A 15 -0.25 0.54 -22.24
N THR A 16 1.00 0.22 -22.56
CA THR A 16 2.18 0.92 -22.03
C THR A 16 3.15 1.23 -23.15
N ASP A 17 4.00 2.23 -22.92
CA ASP A 17 5.18 2.46 -23.75
C ASP A 17 6.44 1.88 -23.09
N ARG A 18 7.56 1.91 -23.82
CA ARG A 18 8.85 1.40 -23.32
C ARG A 18 9.38 2.18 -22.12
N ALA A 19 9.05 3.47 -22.00
CA ALA A 19 9.57 4.30 -20.92
C ALA A 19 8.88 3.94 -19.59
N LEU A 20 7.56 3.76 -19.62
CA LEU A 20 6.77 3.33 -18.47
C LEU A 20 7.14 1.89 -18.07
N GLU A 21 7.30 0.97 -19.03
CA GLU A 21 7.79 -0.38 -18.77
C GLU A 21 9.15 -0.37 -18.05
N ALA A 22 10.10 0.43 -18.54
CA ALA A 22 11.41 0.56 -17.94
C ALA A 22 11.33 1.12 -16.51
N ALA A 23 10.53 2.16 -16.28
CA ALA A 23 10.35 2.75 -14.95
C ALA A 23 9.79 1.74 -13.95
N VAL A 24 8.74 1.00 -14.33
CA VAL A 24 8.14 -0.05 -13.50
C VAL A 24 9.16 -1.15 -13.21
N ASN A 25 9.81 -1.68 -14.23
CA ASN A 25 10.78 -2.76 -14.06
C ASN A 25 11.98 -2.33 -13.19
N CYS A 26 12.48 -1.11 -13.35
CA CYS A 26 13.52 -0.56 -12.49
C CYS A 26 13.05 -0.47 -11.03
N ALA A 27 11.85 0.06 -10.77
CA ALA A 27 11.30 0.14 -9.43
C ALA A 27 11.14 -1.25 -8.78
N VAL A 28 10.63 -2.23 -9.54
CA VAL A 28 10.46 -3.60 -9.07
C VAL A 28 11.80 -4.27 -8.78
N ALA A 29 12.81 -4.08 -9.64
CA ALA A 29 14.13 -4.66 -9.49
C ALA A 29 14.96 -4.04 -8.36
N LEU A 30 14.80 -2.74 -8.13
CA LEU A 30 15.51 -1.99 -7.08
C LEU A 30 14.77 -1.99 -5.74
N GLU A 31 13.55 -2.53 -5.70
CA GLU A 31 12.66 -2.48 -4.53
C GLU A 31 12.43 -1.05 -4.03
N ARG A 32 12.35 -0.09 -4.96
CA ARG A 32 12.13 1.32 -4.65
C ARG A 32 10.69 1.73 -4.99
N PRO A 33 10.08 2.64 -4.21
CA PRO A 33 8.78 3.22 -4.55
C PRO A 33 8.79 3.89 -5.93
N LEU A 34 7.68 3.75 -6.65
CA LEU A 34 7.46 4.40 -7.94
C LEU A 34 6.39 5.47 -7.81
N LEU A 35 6.79 6.74 -7.95
CA LEU A 35 5.85 7.86 -7.99
C LEU A 35 5.35 8.08 -9.41
N ILE A 36 4.03 7.99 -9.60
CA ILE A 36 3.37 8.23 -10.89
C ILE A 36 2.63 9.56 -10.84
N LYS A 37 2.87 10.41 -11.84
CA LYS A 37 2.18 11.70 -12.03
C LYS A 37 1.45 11.71 -13.37
N GLY A 38 0.35 12.46 -13.43
CA GLY A 38 -0.43 12.65 -14.66
C GLY A 38 -1.82 13.17 -14.34
N GLU A 39 -2.53 13.64 -15.36
CA GLU A 39 -3.89 14.16 -15.22
C GLU A 39 -4.86 13.11 -14.68
N PRO A 40 -5.97 13.51 -14.03
CA PRO A 40 -7.06 12.60 -13.69
C PRO A 40 -7.52 11.78 -14.91
N GLY A 41 -7.80 10.49 -14.71
CA GLY A 41 -8.27 9.60 -15.79
C GLY A 41 -7.18 9.01 -16.71
N THR A 42 -5.89 9.26 -16.45
CA THR A 42 -4.76 8.71 -17.24
C THR A 42 -4.39 7.25 -16.90
N GLY A 43 -5.20 6.55 -16.09
CA GLY A 43 -4.99 5.13 -15.79
C GLY A 43 -3.94 4.84 -14.70
N LYS A 44 -3.62 5.79 -13.81
CA LYS A 44 -2.65 5.57 -12.71
C LYS A 44 -3.05 4.44 -11.76
N THR A 45 -4.31 4.42 -11.34
CA THR A 45 -4.87 3.34 -10.50
C THR A 45 -4.84 2.00 -11.26
N LEU A 46 -5.25 2.01 -12.53
CA LEU A 46 -5.25 0.82 -13.41
C LEU A 46 -3.84 0.26 -13.64
N LEU A 47 -2.80 1.10 -13.65
CA LEU A 47 -1.40 0.65 -13.72
C LEU A 47 -1.06 -0.27 -12.56
N SER A 48 -1.49 0.06 -11.33
CA SER A 48 -1.21 -0.78 -10.16
C SER A 48 -1.88 -2.15 -10.26
N GLU A 49 -3.12 -2.21 -10.76
CA GLU A 49 -3.84 -3.44 -11.04
C GLU A 49 -3.15 -4.27 -12.14
N ALA A 50 -2.69 -3.61 -13.21
CA ALA A 50 -1.97 -4.25 -14.29
C ALA A 50 -0.63 -4.84 -13.82
N ILE A 51 0.13 -4.12 -12.98
CA ILE A 51 1.38 -4.61 -12.39
C ILE A 51 1.11 -5.80 -11.47
N ALA A 52 0.14 -5.68 -10.57
CA ALA A 52 -0.23 -6.74 -9.64
C ALA A 52 -0.65 -8.01 -10.40
N GLY A 53 -1.50 -7.87 -11.43
CA GLY A 53 -1.91 -8.98 -12.28
C GLY A 53 -0.76 -9.61 -13.07
N ALA A 54 0.06 -8.79 -13.73
CA ALA A 54 1.19 -9.26 -14.54
C ALA A 54 2.25 -10.00 -13.72
N LEU A 55 2.49 -9.56 -12.48
CA LEU A 55 3.46 -10.15 -11.58
C LEU A 55 2.85 -11.19 -10.63
N SER A 56 1.54 -11.46 -10.73
CA SER A 56 0.79 -12.34 -9.82
C SER A 56 0.98 -12.00 -8.34
N LEU A 57 0.97 -10.69 -8.03
CA LEU A 57 1.12 -10.17 -6.68
C LEU A 57 -0.24 -9.70 -6.13
N PRO A 58 -0.50 -9.84 -4.83
CA PRO A 58 -1.65 -9.21 -4.20
C PRO A 58 -1.56 -7.68 -4.33
N LEU A 59 -2.71 -7.03 -4.52
CA LEU A 59 -2.84 -5.57 -4.51
C LEU A 59 -3.51 -5.13 -3.21
N ILE A 60 -2.87 -4.20 -2.50
CA ILE A 60 -3.46 -3.45 -1.40
C ILE A 60 -3.61 -2.01 -1.89
N SER A 61 -4.81 -1.44 -1.73
CA SER A 61 -5.10 -0.07 -2.14
C SER A 61 -5.37 0.81 -0.92
N TRP A 62 -4.76 1.99 -0.90
CA TRP A 62 -4.95 3.01 0.12
C TRP A 62 -5.23 4.36 -0.52
N SER A 63 -6.47 4.83 -0.41
CA SER A 63 -6.85 6.17 -0.89
C SER A 63 -6.62 7.21 0.21
N VAL A 64 -5.75 8.17 -0.08
CA VAL A 64 -5.37 9.25 0.83
C VAL A 64 -6.39 10.40 0.74
N LYS A 65 -6.74 10.97 1.89
CA LYS A 65 -7.59 12.15 2.02
C LYS A 65 -6.82 13.26 2.71
N SER A 66 -7.34 14.49 2.68
CA SER A 66 -6.73 15.63 3.38
C SER A 66 -6.67 15.47 4.91
N THR A 67 -7.47 14.58 5.47
CA THR A 67 -7.45 14.26 6.90
C THR A 67 -6.65 13.00 7.24
N THR A 68 -6.08 12.33 6.24
CA THR A 68 -5.32 11.09 6.44
C THR A 68 -3.95 11.40 7.03
N ARG A 69 -3.57 10.66 8.07
CA ARG A 69 -2.26 10.69 8.73
C ARG A 69 -1.46 9.45 8.39
N ALA A 70 -0.13 9.53 8.42
CA ALA A 70 0.72 8.36 8.17
C ALA A 70 0.41 7.19 9.13
N GLN A 71 0.08 7.50 10.38
CA GLN A 71 -0.35 6.51 11.38
C GLN A 71 -1.56 5.69 10.91
N ASP A 72 -2.51 6.28 10.18
CA ASP A 72 -3.69 5.57 9.65
C ASP A 72 -3.29 4.46 8.66
N GLY A 73 -2.17 4.66 7.96
CA GLY A 73 -1.57 3.67 7.06
C GLY A 73 -0.92 2.51 7.81
N LEU A 74 -0.32 2.77 8.96
CA LEU A 74 0.42 1.77 9.75
C LEU A 74 -0.53 0.89 10.56
N TYR A 75 -1.25 1.48 11.52
CA TYR A 75 -2.18 0.76 12.37
C TYR A 75 -3.15 1.70 13.11
N LEU A 76 -4.34 1.18 13.41
CA LEU A 76 -5.30 1.76 14.32
C LEU A 76 -5.26 1.01 15.65
N TYR A 77 -5.31 1.75 16.75
CA TYR A 77 -5.43 1.20 18.08
C TYR A 77 -6.83 1.48 18.66
N ASP A 78 -7.63 0.44 18.85
CA ASP A 78 -9.01 0.51 19.34
C ASP A 78 -9.06 0.67 20.86
N THR A 79 -8.88 1.91 21.30
CA THR A 79 -8.93 2.29 22.72
C THR A 79 -10.31 2.08 23.33
N VAL A 80 -11.38 2.18 22.54
CA VAL A 80 -12.76 2.07 23.01
C VAL A 80 -13.07 0.62 23.36
N GLN A 81 -12.79 -0.31 22.44
CA GLN A 81 -12.97 -1.73 22.68
C GLN A 81 -12.11 -2.22 23.86
N ARG A 82 -10.86 -1.76 23.96
CA ARG A 82 -10.00 -2.10 25.11
C ARG A 82 -10.57 -1.61 26.43
N LEU A 83 -11.11 -0.39 26.48
CA LEU A 83 -11.69 0.16 27.70
C LEU A 83 -12.95 -0.60 28.11
N TYR A 84 -13.76 -1.04 27.14
CA TYR A 84 -14.93 -1.87 27.38
C TYR A 84 -14.53 -3.21 28.02
N ASP A 85 -13.62 -3.97 27.39
CA ASP A 85 -13.16 -5.27 27.90
C ASP A 85 -12.52 -5.13 29.29
N ALA A 86 -11.78 -4.04 29.53
CA ALA A 86 -11.15 -3.76 30.82
C ALA A 86 -12.18 -3.50 31.95
N ARG A 87 -13.37 -2.98 31.63
CA ARG A 87 -14.42 -2.68 32.61
C ARG A 87 -15.37 -3.86 32.86
N PHE A 88 -15.71 -4.60 31.81
CA PHE A 88 -16.75 -5.62 31.87
C PHE A 88 -16.19 -7.05 31.94
N GLY A 89 -14.86 -7.23 31.86
CA GLY A 89 -14.21 -8.53 32.01
C GLY A 89 -14.38 -9.47 30.81
N GLU A 90 -15.01 -9.00 29.74
CA GLU A 90 -15.16 -9.71 28.47
C GLU A 90 -13.86 -9.58 27.64
N GLY A 91 -12.76 -10.14 28.12
CA GLY A 91 -11.49 -10.15 27.37
C GLY A 91 -10.24 -10.01 28.23
N ASP A 92 -9.07 -10.21 27.62
CA ASP A 92 -7.77 -9.91 28.25
C ASP A 92 -7.27 -8.55 27.77
N ALA A 93 -7.74 -7.48 28.44
CA ALA A 93 -7.35 -6.11 28.11
C ALA A 93 -5.84 -5.81 28.32
N LYS A 94 -5.07 -6.75 28.87
CA LYS A 94 -3.60 -6.68 28.95
C LYS A 94 -2.94 -7.07 27.63
N ASP A 95 -3.60 -7.86 26.79
CA ASP A 95 -3.12 -8.24 25.46
C ASP A 95 -3.44 -7.15 24.43
N ILE A 96 -2.59 -6.11 24.40
CA ILE A 96 -2.75 -4.92 23.54
C ILE A 96 -2.91 -5.29 22.06
N LYS A 97 -2.28 -6.38 21.61
CA LYS A 97 -2.29 -6.79 20.19
C LYS A 97 -3.70 -7.03 19.66
N ARG A 98 -4.63 -7.46 20.52
CA ARG A 98 -6.04 -7.68 20.15
C ARG A 98 -6.77 -6.42 19.72
N TYR A 99 -6.25 -5.26 20.11
CA TYR A 99 -6.84 -3.96 19.82
C TYR A 99 -6.09 -3.20 18.73
N ILE A 100 -5.06 -3.82 18.12
CA ILE A 100 -4.33 -3.25 17.00
C ILE A 100 -4.89 -3.82 15.71
N ARG A 101 -5.32 -2.94 14.80
CA ARG A 101 -5.72 -3.29 13.44
C ARG A 101 -4.76 -2.65 12.46
N LEU A 102 -4.13 -3.44 11.60
CA LEU A 102 -3.16 -2.91 10.63
C LEU A 102 -3.87 -2.07 9.57
N GLY A 103 -3.32 -0.88 9.29
CA GLY A 103 -3.68 -0.09 8.13
C GLY A 103 -3.09 -0.67 6.85
N PRO A 104 -3.37 -0.11 5.67
CA PRO A 104 -2.91 -0.66 4.38
C PRO A 104 -1.39 -0.85 4.27
N LEU A 105 -0.61 0.13 4.75
CA LEU A 105 0.85 0.04 4.76
C LEU A 105 1.33 -1.01 5.78
N GLY A 106 0.72 -1.08 6.96
CA GLY A 106 0.99 -2.13 7.95
C GLY A 106 0.68 -3.53 7.43
N GLN A 107 -0.43 -3.70 6.68
CA GLN A 107 -0.77 -4.95 6.00
C GLN A 107 0.26 -5.32 4.94
N ALA A 108 0.75 -4.35 4.18
CA ALA A 108 1.78 -4.58 3.17
C ALA A 108 3.11 -5.02 3.81
N PHE A 109 3.51 -4.41 4.93
CA PHE A 109 4.72 -4.82 5.66
C PHE A 109 4.58 -6.18 6.36
N ALA A 110 3.39 -6.51 6.87
CA ALA A 110 3.13 -7.78 7.52
C ALA A 110 2.83 -8.93 6.54
N ALA A 111 2.75 -8.65 5.24
CA ALA A 111 2.41 -9.65 4.24
C ALA A 111 3.49 -10.75 4.17
N PRO A 112 3.10 -12.04 4.10
CA PRO A 112 4.05 -13.15 4.04
C PRO A 112 4.80 -13.24 2.69
N SER A 113 4.34 -12.49 1.69
CA SER A 113 4.89 -12.43 0.34
C SER A 113 4.89 -10.99 -0.15
N ARG A 114 5.66 -10.71 -1.21
CA ARG A 114 5.65 -9.41 -1.88
C ARG A 114 4.23 -9.04 -2.32
N VAL A 115 3.89 -7.77 -2.18
CA VAL A 115 2.61 -7.18 -2.58
C VAL A 115 2.84 -5.89 -3.37
N VAL A 116 1.84 -5.46 -4.13
CA VAL A 116 1.75 -4.11 -4.67
C VAL A 116 0.91 -3.29 -3.70
N LEU A 117 1.45 -2.18 -3.19
CA LEU A 117 0.70 -1.19 -2.42
C LEU A 117 0.48 0.04 -3.29
N LEU A 118 -0.77 0.32 -3.64
CA LEU A 118 -1.17 1.58 -4.25
C LEU A 118 -1.49 2.60 -3.14
N ILE A 119 -0.75 3.71 -3.11
CA ILE A 119 -1.10 4.90 -2.32
C ILE A 119 -1.66 5.92 -3.31
N ASP A 120 -2.98 5.99 -3.39
CA ASP A 120 -3.68 6.85 -4.35
C ASP A 120 -3.95 8.23 -3.74
N GLU A 121 -3.95 9.26 -4.59
CA GLU A 121 -4.17 10.66 -4.20
C GLU A 121 -3.25 11.16 -3.06
N VAL A 122 -2.00 10.69 -3.02
CA VAL A 122 -1.01 11.05 -1.99
C VAL A 122 -0.76 12.56 -1.89
N ASP A 123 -0.99 13.29 -2.97
CA ASP A 123 -0.88 14.75 -3.05
C ASP A 123 -1.96 15.49 -2.23
N LYS A 124 -3.01 14.80 -1.77
CA LYS A 124 -4.05 15.40 -0.91
C LYS A 124 -3.65 15.49 0.55
N ALA A 125 -2.67 14.72 1.01
CA ALA A 125 -2.24 14.73 2.41
C ALA A 125 -1.42 15.99 2.75
N ASP A 126 -1.15 16.14 4.05
CA ASP A 126 -0.21 17.15 4.54
C ASP A 126 1.18 17.02 3.88
N LEU A 127 1.91 18.12 3.77
CA LEU A 127 3.24 18.16 3.15
C LEU A 127 4.24 17.21 3.85
N GLU A 128 4.09 17.00 5.16
CA GLU A 128 4.95 16.10 5.93
C GLU A 128 4.60 14.62 5.73
N PHE A 129 3.40 14.32 5.22
CA PHE A 129 2.89 12.95 5.10
C PHE A 129 3.84 11.99 4.37
N PRO A 130 4.43 12.32 3.21
CA PRO A 130 5.35 11.40 2.54
C PRO A 130 6.62 11.09 3.35
N ASN A 131 7.08 12.04 4.17
CA ASN A 131 8.23 11.84 5.04
C ASN A 131 7.87 10.97 6.24
N ASP A 132 6.64 11.11 6.76
CA ASP A 132 6.14 10.32 7.89
C ASP A 132 5.87 8.83 7.53
N LEU A 133 5.90 8.48 6.24
CA LEU A 133 5.78 7.09 5.78
C LEU A 133 7.11 6.30 5.88
N LEU A 134 8.24 6.96 6.16
CA LEU A 134 9.61 6.40 6.07
C LEU A 134 10.36 6.38 7.42
#